data_AF-A0A101NTG3-F1
#
_entry.id   AF-A0A101NTG3-F1
#
_cell.length_a   1.000
_cell.length_b   1.000
_cell.length_c   1.000
_cell.angle_alpha   90.00
_cell.angle_beta   90.00
_cell.angle_gamma   90.00
#
_symmetry.space_group_name_H-M   'P 1'
#
loop_
_entity.id
_entity.type
_entity.pdbx_description
1 polymer ?
#
loop_
_entity_poly.entity_id
_entity_poly.type
_entity_poly.pdbx_seq_one_letter_code
_entity_poly.pdbx_strand_id
1 'polypeptide(L)'
;MGDTEDYVPFPQPGGLISWADSYSGDTFYWRTSSADPDAWPVVVRGDNGDWSEFPVGAVEFLAGVYGRTIDVPGMPRDFPSDCPQVLGLSDRID
;
A
#
# COMPACT_ATOMS: atom_id res chain seq x y z
N MET A 1 11.67 1.01 -17.41
CA MET A 1 10.87 -0.09 -16.82
C MET A 1 11.58 -0.40 -15.53
N GLY A 2 11.07 0.11 -14.41
CA GLY A 2 11.74 -0.07 -13.11
C GLY A 2 11.75 -1.54 -12.75
N ASP A 3 12.90 -2.00 -12.28
CA ASP A 3 13.14 -3.32 -11.69
C ASP A 3 12.02 -3.61 -10.67
N THR A 4 11.36 -4.76 -10.80
CA THR A 4 10.24 -5.13 -9.92
C THR A 4 10.71 -5.65 -8.56
N GLU A 5 11.96 -5.38 -8.14
CA GLU A 5 12.57 -5.90 -6.90
C GLU A 5 12.25 -7.40 -6.67
N ASP A 6 12.34 -8.20 -7.74
CA ASP A 6 12.03 -9.63 -7.77
C ASP A 6 10.56 -10.02 -7.45
N TYR A 7 9.65 -9.05 -7.36
CA TYR A 7 8.22 -9.33 -7.27
C TYR A 7 7.67 -9.91 -8.58
N VAL A 8 6.80 -10.90 -8.44
CA VAL A 8 6.15 -11.62 -9.53
C VAL A 8 4.64 -11.36 -9.53
N PRO A 9 3.94 -11.51 -10.67
CA PRO A 9 2.49 -11.40 -10.68
C PRO A 9 1.85 -12.65 -10.07
N PHE A 10 0.79 -12.48 -9.28
CA PHE A 10 -0.12 -13.57 -8.91
C PHE A 10 -0.67 -14.26 -10.19
N PRO A 11 -0.80 -15.61 -10.26
CA PRO A 11 -0.76 -16.59 -9.18
C PRO A 11 0.61 -17.25 -8.94
N GLN A 12 1.72 -16.67 -9.41
CA GLN A 12 3.04 -17.22 -9.09
C GLN A 12 3.27 -17.18 -7.56
N PRO A 13 3.98 -18.17 -6.98
CA PRO A 13 4.28 -18.16 -5.55
C PRO A 13 4.95 -16.85 -5.11
N GLY A 14 4.45 -16.22 -4.05
CA GLY A 14 4.90 -14.89 -3.62
C GLY A 14 4.44 -13.74 -4.51
N GLY A 15 3.48 -13.97 -5.40
CA GLY A 15 2.98 -12.97 -6.33
C GLY A 15 2.16 -11.87 -5.69
N LEU A 16 2.06 -10.74 -6.38
CA LEU A 16 1.36 -9.55 -5.88
C LEU A 16 -0.09 -9.47 -6.40
N ILE A 17 -1.01 -9.13 -5.50
CA ILE A 17 -2.40 -8.75 -5.81
C ILE A 17 -2.59 -7.30 -5.36
N SER A 18 -2.92 -6.39 -6.29
CA SER A 18 -3.22 -4.99 -5.94
C SER A 18 -4.55 -4.88 -5.20
N TRP A 19 -4.60 -4.03 -4.17
CA TRP A 19 -5.81 -3.78 -3.38
C TRP A 19 -6.12 -2.30 -3.13
N ALA A 20 -5.17 -1.39 -3.38
CA ALA A 20 -5.42 0.05 -3.36
C ALA A 20 -4.41 0.81 -4.22
N ASP A 21 -4.78 2.05 -4.52
CA ASP A 21 -3.93 3.09 -5.10
C ASP A 21 -4.06 4.38 -4.29
N SER A 22 -3.01 5.20 -4.30
CA SER A 22 -3.05 6.57 -3.79
C SER A 22 -3.16 7.58 -4.94
N TYR A 23 -3.64 8.78 -4.64
CA TYR A 23 -3.62 9.89 -5.59
C TYR A 23 -2.21 10.35 -5.97
N SER A 24 -1.20 10.03 -5.16
CA SER A 24 0.21 10.31 -5.46
C SER A 24 0.81 9.32 -6.46
N GLY A 25 0.08 8.26 -6.85
CA GLY A 25 0.57 7.26 -7.81
C GLY A 25 1.17 6.01 -7.15
N ASP A 26 1.00 5.83 -5.84
CA ASP A 26 1.48 4.65 -5.13
C ASP A 26 0.49 3.49 -5.32
N THR A 27 1.00 2.27 -5.42
CA THR A 27 0.17 1.06 -5.51
C THR A 27 0.46 0.15 -4.32
N PHE A 28 -0.61 -0.35 -3.71
CA PHE A 28 -0.56 -1.22 -2.53
C PHE A 28 -0.97 -2.64 -2.91
N TYR A 29 -0.18 -3.60 -2.46
CA TYR A 29 -0.33 -5.02 -2.81
C TYR A 29 -0.39 -5.90 -1.57
N TRP A 30 -1.05 -7.04 -1.70
CA TRP A 30 -0.81 -8.21 -0.86
C TRP A 30 0.24 -9.06 -1.54
N ARG A 31 1.25 -9.52 -0.80
CA ARG A 31 2.19 -10.54 -1.29
C ARG A 31 1.72 -11.92 -0.86
N THR A 32 1.38 -12.78 -1.82
CA THR A 32 0.82 -14.11 -1.55
C THR A 32 1.92 -15.12 -1.17
N SER A 33 2.58 -14.88 -0.04
CA SER A 33 3.75 -15.65 0.44
C SER A 33 3.38 -16.86 1.29
N SER A 34 2.24 -16.81 2.00
CA SER A 34 1.71 -17.87 2.86
C SER A 34 0.48 -18.54 2.24
N ALA A 35 0.15 -19.75 2.68
CA ALA A 35 -1.13 -20.39 2.37
C ALA A 35 -2.32 -19.73 3.11
N ASP A 36 -2.04 -19.06 4.23
CA ASP A 36 -3.01 -18.29 5.00
C ASP A 36 -3.04 -16.83 4.51
N PRO A 37 -4.17 -16.36 3.93
CA PRO A 37 -4.30 -14.98 3.46
C PRO A 37 -4.17 -13.92 4.56
N ASP A 38 -4.53 -14.25 5.80
CA ASP A 38 -4.41 -13.30 6.93
C ASP A 38 -2.95 -13.01 7.29
N ALA A 39 -2.02 -13.86 6.82
CA ALA A 39 -0.57 -13.69 7.00
C ALA A 39 0.13 -13.00 5.82
N TRP A 40 -0.61 -12.52 4.80
CA TRP A 40 0.00 -11.85 3.65
C TRP A 40 0.45 -10.42 4.00
N PRO A 41 1.75 -10.10 3.84
CA PRO A 41 2.24 -8.76 4.12
C PRO A 41 1.79 -7.77 3.06
N VAL A 42 1.76 -6.49 3.44
CA VAL A 42 1.57 -5.37 2.52
C VAL A 42 2.88 -5.03 1.84
N VAL A 43 2.84 -4.91 0.52
CA VAL A 43 3.94 -4.35 -0.29
C VAL A 43 3.44 -3.05 -0.92
N VAL A 44 4.24 -1.99 -0.85
CA VAL A 44 3.95 -0.70 -1.47
C VAL A 44 4.98 -0.44 -2.56
N ARG A 45 4.49 -0.07 -3.74
CA ARG A 45 5.31 0.51 -4.80
C ARG A 45 5.02 2.00 -4.84
N GLY A 46 6.01 2.80 -4.45
CA GLY A 46 5.92 4.25 -4.56
C GLY A 46 5.90 4.72 -6.01
N ASP A 47 5.34 5.90 -6.27
CA ASP A 47 5.37 6.51 -7.62
C ASP A 47 6.81 6.72 -8.14
N ASN A 48 7.76 6.95 -7.23
CA ASN A 48 9.18 7.06 -7.53
C ASN A 48 9.85 5.73 -7.92
N GLY A 49 9.12 4.60 -7.85
CA GLY A 49 9.62 3.26 -8.17
C GLY A 49 10.21 2.50 -6.99
N ASP A 50 10.27 3.09 -5.79
CA ASP A 50 10.75 2.41 -4.59
C ASP A 50 9.74 1.36 -4.13
N TRP A 51 10.27 0.28 -3.55
CA TRP A 51 9.47 -0.79 -2.98
C TRP A 51 9.66 -0.87 -1.46
N SER A 52 8.58 -1.14 -0.73
CA SER A 52 8.61 -1.30 0.73
C SER A 52 7.68 -2.42 1.15
N GLU A 53 8.14 -3.32 2.02
CA GLU A 53 7.33 -4.39 2.59
C GLU A 53 7.06 -4.14 4.08
N PHE A 54 5.81 -4.33 4.48
CA PHE A 54 5.33 -4.17 5.83
C PHE A 54 4.76 -5.52 6.31
N PRO A 55 5.29 -6.10 7.41
CA PRO A 55 4.93 -7.43 7.88
C PRO A 55 3.59 -7.45 8.66
N VAL A 56 2.59 -6.78 8.10
CA VAL A 56 1.24 -6.62 8.66
C VAL A 56 0.20 -6.76 7.55
N GLY A 57 -1.02 -7.14 7.91
CA GLY A 57 -2.15 -7.20 6.96
C GLY A 57 -2.67 -5.81 6.58
N ALA A 58 -3.49 -5.72 5.53
CA ALA A 58 -3.97 -4.44 4.99
C ALA A 58 -4.72 -3.57 6.01
N VAL A 59 -5.54 -4.17 6.88
CA VAL A 59 -6.29 -3.40 7.89
C VAL A 59 -5.36 -2.83 8.96
N GLU A 60 -4.40 -3.61 9.45
CA GLU A 60 -3.40 -3.16 10.40
C GLU A 60 -2.48 -2.10 9.79
N PHE A 61 -2.09 -2.28 8.53
CA PHE A 61 -1.36 -1.27 7.76
C PHE A 61 -2.11 0.06 7.72
N LEU A 62 -3.38 0.06 7.29
CA LEU A 62 -4.19 1.28 7.23
C LEU A 62 -4.36 1.91 8.62
N ALA A 63 -4.66 1.12 9.64
CA ALA A 63 -4.78 1.61 11.01
C ALA A 63 -3.47 2.25 11.50
N GLY A 64 -2.32 1.66 11.17
CA GLY A 64 -1.01 2.20 11.51
C GLY A 64 -0.66 3.48 10.75
N VAL A 65 -0.99 3.55 9.47
CA VAL A 65 -0.81 4.77 8.67
C VAL A 65 -1.70 5.90 9.20
N TYR A 66 -3.00 5.66 9.40
CA TYR A 66 -3.91 6.69 9.95
C TYR A 66 -3.60 7.04 11.41
N GLY A 67 -3.06 6.10 12.18
CA GLY A 67 -2.57 6.31 13.54
C GLY A 67 -1.19 6.94 13.63
N ARG A 68 -0.51 7.19 12.49
CA ARG A 68 0.88 7.68 12.41
C ARG A 68 1.88 6.80 13.17
N THR A 69 1.67 5.48 13.18
CA THR A 69 2.60 4.47 13.73
C THR A 69 3.36 3.70 12.64
N ILE A 70 2.94 3.84 11.38
CA ILE A 70 3.64 3.31 10.21
C ILE A 70 3.96 4.48 9.28
N ASP A 71 5.25 4.69 9.03
CA ASP A 71 5.73 5.65 8.03
C ASP A 71 5.88 4.94 6.69
N VAL A 72 5.22 5.48 5.65
CA VAL A 72 5.33 4.98 4.28
C VAL A 72 6.32 5.86 3.50
N PRO A 73 7.41 5.30 2.96
CA PRO A 73 8.33 6.06 2.13
C PRO A 73 7.62 6.74 0.96
N GLY A 74 7.93 8.02 0.72
CA GLY A 74 7.29 8.83 -0.33
C GLY A 74 5.99 9.52 0.09
N MET A 75 5.34 9.08 1.16
CA MET A 75 4.12 9.71 1.67
C MET A 75 4.44 11.01 2.44
N PRO A 76 3.56 12.03 2.42
CA PRO A 76 3.72 13.21 3.27
C PRO A 76 3.84 12.84 4.76
N ARG A 77 4.79 13.47 5.46
CA ARG A 77 5.07 13.19 6.88
C ARG A 77 3.92 13.54 7.81
N ASP A 78 3.08 14.46 7.40
CA ASP A 78 1.90 14.91 8.13
C ASP A 78 0.64 14.14 7.74
N PHE A 79 0.73 13.10 6.88
CA PHE A 79 -0.43 12.27 6.56
C PHE A 79 -0.80 11.31 7.72
N PRO A 80 -2.09 11.08 7.97
CA PRO A 80 -3.21 11.94 7.55
C PRO A 80 -3.06 13.31 8.22
N SER A 81 -3.41 14.39 7.52
CA SER A 81 -3.33 15.75 8.08
C SER A 81 -4.19 15.88 9.34
N ASP A 82 -4.03 16.95 10.11
CA ASP A 82 -4.78 17.13 11.37
C ASP A 82 -6.31 17.21 11.17
N CYS A 83 -6.77 17.44 9.94
CA CYS A 83 -8.17 17.48 9.54
C CYS A 83 -8.40 16.59 8.30
N PRO A 84 -8.29 15.25 8.42
CA PRO A 84 -8.47 14.38 7.27
C PRO A 84 -9.92 14.40 6.80
N GLN A 85 -10.14 14.37 5.49
CA GLN A 85 -11.48 14.34 4.88
C GLN A 85 -11.65 13.04 4.11
N VAL A 86 -12.76 12.35 4.35
CA VAL A 86 -13.18 11.22 3.50
C VAL A 86 -14.07 11.80 2.42
N LEU A 87 -13.53 11.88 1.20
CA LEU A 87 -14.28 12.35 0.03
C LEU A 87 -15.04 11.18 -0.58
N GLY A 88 -16.35 11.33 -0.74
CA GLY A 88 -17.16 10.39 -1.50
C GLY A 88 -16.84 10.47 -2.99
N LEU A 89 -17.22 9.43 -3.75
CA LEU A 89 -17.05 9.42 -5.21
C LEU A 89 -17.76 10.60 -5.89
N SER A 90 -18.84 11.10 -5.29
CA SER A 90 -19.60 12.27 -5.75
C SER A 90 -18.99 13.62 -5.36
N ASP A 91 -18.01 13.63 -4.45
CA ASP A 91 -17.35 14.84 -3.95
C ASP A 91 -16.05 15.16 -4.71
N ARG A 92 -15.69 14.33 -5.70
CA ARG A 92 -14.58 14.59 -6.62
C ARG A 92 -15.02 15.66 -7.63
N ILE A 93 -14.69 16.91 -7.33
CA ILE A 93 -14.66 17.97 -8.35
C ILE A 93 -13.45 17.66 -9.24
N ASP A 94 -13.67 17.55 -10.56
CA ASP A 94 -12.65 17.39 -11.62
C ASP A 94 -11.39 18.24 -11.38
#